data_AF-A0A812HLK1-F1
#
_entry.id   AF-A0A812HLK1-F1
#
_cell.length_a   1.000
_cell.length_b   1.000
_cell.length_c   1.000
_cell.angle_alpha   90.00
_cell.angle_beta   90.00
_cell.angle_gamma   90.00
#
_symmetry.space_group_name_H-M   'P 1'
#
loop_
_entity.id
_entity.type
_entity.pdbx_description
1 polymer ?
#
loop_
_entity_poly.entity_id
_entity_poly.type
_entity_poly.pdbx_seq_one_letter_code
_entity_poly.pdbx_strand_id
1 'polypeptide(L)'
;MRKNVYVTPKSFLCLIDFYKVLYAIKYDEINVQERSVNVGLQKLKEASEFVEKLKVELKEQDVVLRAEEKKTTALLEKVMAEKAKADKKAEQVNAQKADCQAEADKINGEKAEAQIELDKALPFLHEAESACNSITKKDITEIKTNNKPVDIIKLTFDGLQILQSKPVISVKVDDKLINKVTASFIMDSYEEFSKKDLQDMNFLNNILDFAANEKDNINDETCELLEPYLRFDEDVAKNWSPWPFKARPSSS
;
A
#
# COMPACT_ATOMS: atom_id res chain seq x y z
N MET A 1 121.67 1.35 60.45
CA MET A 1 121.06 2.33 61.35
C MET A 1 119.79 1.73 61.94
N ARG A 2 119.81 1.24 63.19
CA ARG A 2 118.60 0.72 63.87
C ARG A 2 117.77 1.93 64.31
N LYS A 3 116.56 2.08 63.77
CA LYS A 3 115.61 3.08 64.25
C LYS A 3 115.09 2.62 65.62
N ASN A 4 115.37 3.39 66.66
CA ASN A 4 114.79 3.14 67.98
C ASN A 4 113.36 3.70 68.01
N VAL A 5 112.40 2.87 68.44
CA VAL A 5 111.01 3.26 68.62
C VAL A 5 110.77 3.45 70.11
N TYR A 6 110.26 4.61 70.49
CA TYR A 6 110.02 4.98 71.87
C TYR A 6 108.51 5.03 72.13
N VAL A 7 108.05 4.30 73.15
CA VAL A 7 106.66 4.26 73.58
C VAL A 7 106.57 4.95 74.94
N THR A 8 105.62 5.88 75.07
CA THR A 8 105.40 6.61 76.33
C THR A 8 104.02 6.27 76.88
N PRO A 9 103.82 6.24 78.21
CA PRO A 9 102.49 6.02 78.80
C PRO A 9 101.44 7.01 78.29
N LYS A 10 101.85 8.24 77.95
CA LYS A 10 100.99 9.25 77.32
C LYS A 10 100.49 8.85 75.93
N SER A 11 101.30 8.15 75.13
CA SER A 11 100.87 7.57 73.85
C SER A 11 99.82 6.48 74.03
N PHE A 12 99.90 5.68 75.10
CA PHE A 12 98.91 4.65 75.40
C PHE A 12 97.56 5.26 75.83
N LEU A 13 97.57 6.31 76.66
CA LEU A 13 96.33 7.04 77.02
C LEU A 13 95.67 7.71 75.80
N CYS A 14 96.48 8.31 74.91
CA CYS A 14 95.99 8.90 73.66
C CYS A 14 95.37 7.85 72.72
N LEU A 15 95.94 6.63 72.68
CA LEU A 15 95.36 5.50 71.95
C LEU A 15 94.01 5.07 72.52
N ILE A 16 93.85 5.00 73.84
CA ILE A 16 92.58 4.66 74.49
C ILE A 16 91.51 5.68 74.15
N ASP A 17 91.81 6.98 74.24
CA ASP A 17 90.84 8.03 73.94
C ASP A 17 90.50 8.07 72.44
N PHE A 18 91.49 7.87 71.56
CA PHE A 18 91.23 7.69 70.13
C PHE A 18 90.35 6.47 69.84
N TYR A 19 90.60 5.33 70.51
CA TYR A 19 89.80 4.12 70.35
C TYR A 19 88.36 4.32 70.82
N LYS A 20 88.11 5.03 71.93
CA LYS A 20 86.75 5.37 72.37
C LYS A 20 86.00 6.18 71.31
N VAL A 21 86.65 7.16 70.71
CA VAL A 21 86.07 7.98 69.63
C VAL A 21 85.81 7.13 68.39
N LEU A 22 86.79 6.35 67.94
CA LEU A 22 86.65 5.48 66.77
C LEU A 22 85.56 4.42 66.97
N TYR A 23 85.46 3.84 68.17
CA TYR A 23 84.43 2.88 68.52
C TYR A 23 83.04 3.51 68.44
N ALA A 24 82.85 4.72 68.98
CA ALA A 24 81.59 5.44 68.88
C ALA A 24 81.18 5.67 67.41
N ILE A 25 82.12 6.12 66.57
CA ILE A 25 81.87 6.32 65.13
C ILE A 25 81.48 5.01 64.45
N LYS A 26 82.25 3.93 64.67
CA LYS A 26 81.98 2.62 64.04
C LYS A 26 80.68 1.99 64.53
N TYR A 27 80.35 2.16 65.80
CA TYR A 27 79.10 1.71 66.38
C TYR A 27 77.90 2.43 65.75
N ASP A 28 77.98 3.75 65.57
CA ASP A 28 76.94 4.52 64.89
C ASP A 28 76.81 4.15 63.40
N GLU A 29 77.92 3.95 62.69
CA GLU A 29 77.91 3.46 61.31
C GLU A 29 77.17 2.11 61.19
N ILE A 30 77.47 1.15 62.07
CA ILE A 30 76.81 -0.16 62.09
C ILE A 30 75.32 -0.02 62.42
N ASN A 31 74.95 0.82 63.41
CA ASN A 31 73.55 1.08 63.74
C ASN A 31 72.77 1.67 62.56
N VAL A 32 73.37 2.57 61.79
CA VAL A 32 72.73 3.15 60.59
C VAL A 32 72.52 2.07 59.52
N GLN A 33 73.52 1.21 59.29
CA GLN A 33 73.42 0.10 58.34
C GLN A 33 72.35 -0.92 58.78
N GLU A 34 72.34 -1.30 60.06
CA GLU A 34 71.34 -2.21 60.63
C GLU A 34 69.93 -1.65 60.46
N ARG A 35 69.71 -0.36 60.77
CA ARG A 35 68.43 0.30 60.54
C ARG A 35 68.02 0.26 59.07
N SER A 36 68.94 0.54 58.15
CA SER A 36 68.64 0.49 56.72
C SER A 36 68.23 -0.91 56.26
N VAL A 37 68.92 -1.95 56.71
CA VAL A 37 68.59 -3.35 56.41
C VAL A 37 67.23 -3.73 57.00
N ASN A 38 66.96 -3.36 58.25
CA ASN A 38 65.69 -3.65 58.92
C ASN A 38 64.51 -2.96 58.21
N VAL A 39 64.67 -1.70 57.78
CA VAL A 39 63.67 -1.00 56.97
C VAL A 39 63.47 -1.68 55.62
N GLY A 40 64.56 -2.12 54.97
CA GLY A 40 64.48 -2.87 53.71
C GLY A 40 63.71 -4.19 53.85
N LEU A 41 64.01 -4.97 54.90
CA LEU A 41 63.31 -6.22 55.21
C LEU A 41 61.83 -5.99 55.51
N GLN A 42 61.51 -4.93 56.26
CA GLN A 42 60.12 -4.55 56.52
C GLN A 42 59.39 -4.22 55.22
N LYS A 43 60.01 -3.43 54.32
CA LYS A 43 59.41 -3.08 53.02
C LYS A 43 59.20 -4.29 52.12
N LEU A 44 60.15 -5.24 52.11
CA LEU A 44 59.99 -6.49 51.37
C LEU A 44 58.83 -7.33 51.91
N LYS A 45 58.66 -7.38 53.24
CA LYS A 45 57.53 -8.07 53.86
C LYS A 45 56.20 -7.41 53.49
N GLU A 46 56.10 -6.09 53.61
CA GLU A 46 54.92 -5.32 53.20
C GLU A 46 54.57 -5.56 51.72
N ALA A 47 55.57 -5.55 50.82
CA ALA A 47 55.37 -5.82 49.41
C ALA A 47 54.91 -7.26 49.15
N SER A 48 55.46 -8.24 49.86
CA SER A 48 55.03 -9.64 49.75
C SER A 48 53.57 -9.82 50.17
N GLU A 49 53.17 -9.21 51.28
CA GLU A 49 51.77 -9.26 51.76
C GLU A 49 50.82 -8.57 50.77
N PHE A 50 51.26 -7.46 50.16
CA PHE A 50 50.49 -6.76 49.14
C PHE A 50 50.31 -7.60 47.86
N VAL A 51 51.37 -8.28 47.41
CA VAL A 51 51.30 -9.19 46.26
C VAL A 51 50.34 -10.36 46.52
N GLU A 52 50.32 -10.92 47.73
CA GLU A 52 49.36 -11.98 48.06
C GLU A 52 47.91 -11.48 48.07
N LYS A 53 47.65 -10.26 48.57
CA LYS A 53 46.31 -9.65 48.47
C LYS A 53 45.87 -9.47 47.02
N LEU A 54 46.74 -8.90 46.17
CA LEU A 54 46.45 -8.72 44.75
C LEU A 54 46.18 -10.04 44.02
N LYS A 55 46.89 -11.12 44.36
CA LYS A 55 46.62 -12.45 43.79
C LYS A 55 45.23 -12.98 44.13
N VAL A 56 44.74 -12.70 45.34
CA VAL A 56 43.39 -13.09 45.76
C VAL A 56 42.35 -12.27 44.99
N GLU A 57 42.49 -10.95 44.97
CA GLU A 57 41.59 -10.05 44.25
C GLU A 57 41.54 -10.38 42.74
N LEU A 58 42.69 -10.69 42.13
CA LEU A 58 42.76 -11.08 40.71
C LEU A 58 41.97 -12.36 40.44
N LYS A 59 42.03 -13.35 41.33
CA LYS A 59 41.26 -14.60 41.19
C LYS A 59 39.76 -14.36 41.31
N GLU A 60 39.35 -13.51 42.24
CA GLU A 60 37.94 -13.15 42.40
C GLU A 60 37.42 -12.41 41.16
N GLN A 61 38.20 -11.46 40.63
CA GLN A 61 37.85 -10.75 39.40
C GLN A 61 37.82 -11.66 38.17
N ASP A 62 38.73 -12.63 38.04
CA ASP A 62 38.72 -13.59 36.91
C ASP A 62 37.44 -14.46 36.92
N VAL A 63 36.94 -14.85 38.11
CA VAL A 63 35.68 -15.59 38.22
C VAL A 63 34.49 -14.73 37.77
N VAL A 64 34.44 -13.46 38.20
CA VAL A 64 33.38 -12.52 37.79
C VAL A 64 33.45 -12.26 36.29
N LEU A 65 34.64 -12.03 35.74
CA LEU A 65 34.86 -11.78 34.32
C LEU A 65 34.33 -12.95 33.48
N ARG A 66 34.71 -14.19 33.80
CA ARG A 66 34.22 -15.38 33.08
C ARG A 66 32.71 -15.57 33.19
N ALA A 67 32.10 -15.17 34.31
CA ALA A 67 30.65 -15.23 34.48
C ALA A 67 29.94 -14.21 33.59
N GLU A 68 30.46 -12.99 33.51
CA GLU A 68 29.94 -11.94 32.63
C GLU A 68 30.16 -12.28 31.15
N GLU A 69 31.34 -12.78 30.78
CA GLU A 69 31.62 -13.26 29.42
C GLU A 69 30.58 -14.27 28.95
N LYS A 70 30.24 -15.27 29.78
CA LYS A 70 29.18 -16.26 29.48
C LYS A 70 27.81 -15.62 29.30
N LYS A 71 27.48 -14.60 30.08
CA LYS A 71 26.21 -13.87 29.92
C LYS A 71 26.20 -13.08 28.62
N THR A 72 27.31 -12.42 28.29
CA THR A 72 27.46 -11.65 27.06
C THR A 72 27.38 -12.55 25.83
N THR A 73 28.04 -13.72 25.83
CA THR A 73 27.94 -14.67 24.71
C THR A 73 26.51 -15.17 24.53
N ALA A 74 25.82 -15.52 25.61
CA ALA A 74 24.43 -15.96 25.55
C ALA A 74 23.48 -14.85 25.06
N LEU A 75 23.73 -13.59 25.43
CA LEU A 75 22.98 -12.45 24.91
C LEU A 75 23.23 -12.25 23.41
N LEU A 76 24.50 -12.38 22.98
CA LEU A 76 24.88 -12.22 21.58
C LEU A 76 24.20 -13.27 20.69
N GLU A 77 24.14 -14.52 21.14
CA GLU A 77 23.40 -15.59 20.45
C GLU A 77 21.91 -15.27 20.30
N LYS A 78 21.26 -14.75 21.36
CA LYS A 78 19.86 -14.33 21.31
C LYS A 78 19.64 -13.20 20.33
N VAL A 79 20.48 -12.17 20.36
CA VAL A 79 20.40 -11.02 19.44
C VAL A 79 20.58 -11.47 17.99
N MET A 80 21.51 -12.38 17.72
CA MET A 80 21.71 -12.93 16.38
C MET A 80 20.49 -13.73 15.90
N ALA A 81 19.88 -14.54 16.77
CA ALA A 81 18.66 -15.28 16.45
C ALA A 81 17.46 -14.36 16.20
N GLU A 82 17.30 -13.30 17.01
CA GLU A 82 16.24 -12.30 16.83
C GLU A 82 16.44 -11.49 15.55
N LYS A 83 17.68 -11.08 15.25
CA LYS A 83 18.01 -10.40 14.00
C LYS A 83 17.67 -11.25 12.78
N ALA A 84 18.04 -12.53 12.78
CA ALA A 84 17.70 -13.43 11.68
C ALA A 84 16.17 -13.60 11.49
N LYS A 85 15.39 -13.58 12.58
CA LYS A 85 13.91 -13.58 12.49
C LYS A 85 13.37 -12.27 11.94
N ALA A 86 13.92 -11.14 12.39
CA ALA A 86 13.54 -9.82 11.91
C ALA A 86 13.82 -9.65 10.42
N ASP A 87 14.99 -10.09 9.95
CA ASP A 87 15.38 -10.03 8.54
C ASP A 87 14.43 -10.87 7.66
N LYS A 88 14.11 -12.10 8.08
CA LYS A 88 13.11 -12.94 7.39
C LYS A 88 11.73 -12.29 7.35
N LYS A 89 11.31 -11.64 8.44
CA LYS A 89 10.01 -10.98 8.48
C LYS A 89 9.98 -9.74 7.58
N ALA A 90 11.08 -8.99 7.54
CA ALA A 90 11.22 -7.84 6.67
C ALA A 90 11.16 -8.26 5.19
N GLU A 91 11.83 -9.34 4.81
CA GLU A 91 11.77 -9.90 3.45
C GLU A 91 10.35 -10.32 3.06
N GLN A 92 9.63 -11.02 3.95
CA GLN A 92 8.22 -11.38 3.73
C GLN A 92 7.32 -10.16 3.53
N VAL A 93 7.48 -9.12 4.37
CA VAL A 93 6.67 -7.90 4.28
C VAL A 93 6.98 -7.14 3.00
N ASN A 94 8.24 -7.09 2.57
CA ASN A 94 8.62 -6.45 1.31
C ASN A 94 8.03 -7.18 0.10
N ALA A 95 8.01 -8.51 0.10
CA ALA A 95 7.34 -9.30 -0.94
C ALA A 95 5.84 -9.00 -1.00
N GLN A 96 5.15 -9.06 0.15
CA GLN A 96 3.72 -8.74 0.24
C GLN A 96 3.41 -7.31 -0.21
N LYS A 97 4.27 -6.34 0.12
CA LYS A 97 4.13 -4.95 -0.31
C LYS A 97 4.23 -4.83 -1.84
N ALA A 98 5.15 -5.56 -2.46
CA ALA A 98 5.30 -5.55 -3.91
C ALA A 98 4.06 -6.15 -4.60
N ASP A 99 3.54 -7.26 -4.09
CA ASP A 99 2.33 -7.90 -4.63
C ASP A 99 1.10 -6.98 -4.50
N CYS A 100 0.89 -6.38 -3.33
CA CYS A 100 -0.20 -5.44 -3.10
C CYS A 100 -0.09 -4.20 -4.01
N GLN A 101 1.13 -3.70 -4.26
CA GLN A 101 1.33 -2.57 -5.16
C GLN A 101 0.99 -2.95 -6.60
N ALA A 102 1.42 -4.12 -7.07
CA ALA A 102 1.11 -4.60 -8.41
C ALA A 102 -0.41 -4.76 -8.63
N GLU A 103 -1.13 -5.31 -7.64
CA GLU A 103 -2.59 -5.44 -7.71
C GLU A 103 -3.29 -4.07 -7.68
N ALA A 104 -2.80 -3.14 -6.85
CA ALA A 104 -3.33 -1.78 -6.81
C ALA A 104 -3.14 -1.06 -8.16
N ASP A 105 -1.98 -1.22 -8.80
CA ASP A 105 -1.70 -0.64 -10.12
C ASP A 105 -2.62 -1.25 -11.19
N LYS A 106 -2.87 -2.55 -11.15
CA LYS A 106 -3.81 -3.25 -12.05
C LYS A 106 -5.25 -2.74 -11.89
N ILE A 107 -5.75 -2.66 -10.65
CA ILE A 107 -7.09 -2.14 -10.35
C ILE A 107 -7.22 -0.69 -10.79
N ASN A 108 -6.20 0.13 -10.57
CA ASN A 108 -6.20 1.52 -11.02
C ASN A 108 -6.22 1.65 -12.54
N GLY A 109 -5.53 0.76 -13.26
CA GLY A 109 -5.59 0.66 -14.72
C GLY A 109 -7.01 0.33 -15.20
N GLU A 110 -7.58 -0.77 -14.70
CA GLU A 110 -8.95 -1.21 -15.04
C GLU A 110 -9.99 -0.13 -14.71
N LYS A 111 -9.85 0.55 -13.56
CA LYS A 111 -10.71 1.67 -13.17
C LYS A 111 -10.60 2.85 -14.14
N ALA A 112 -9.39 3.18 -14.58
CA ALA A 112 -9.18 4.29 -15.52
C ALA A 112 -9.82 3.98 -16.87
N GLU A 113 -9.68 2.76 -17.38
CA GLU A 113 -10.32 2.31 -18.62
C GLU A 113 -11.85 2.37 -18.51
N ALA A 114 -12.42 1.81 -17.43
CA ALA A 114 -13.86 1.86 -17.18
C ALA A 114 -14.39 3.29 -17.04
N GLN A 115 -13.64 4.20 -16.41
CA GLN A 115 -14.03 5.60 -16.27
C GLN A 115 -14.07 6.31 -17.63
N ILE A 116 -13.12 6.03 -18.53
CA ILE A 116 -13.11 6.61 -19.89
C ILE A 116 -14.36 6.18 -20.66
N GLU A 117 -14.75 4.91 -20.57
CA GLU A 117 -15.97 4.41 -21.22
C GLU A 117 -17.24 5.01 -20.62
N LEU A 118 -17.28 5.13 -19.29
CA LEU A 118 -18.38 5.78 -18.58
C LEU A 118 -18.51 7.26 -18.99
N ASP A 119 -17.42 8.01 -19.02
CA ASP A 119 -17.42 9.42 -19.40
C ASP A 119 -17.86 9.64 -20.86
N LYS A 120 -17.60 8.66 -21.74
CA LYS A 120 -18.12 8.65 -23.12
C LYS A 120 -19.63 8.35 -23.17
N ALA A 121 -20.15 7.51 -22.29
CA ALA A 121 -21.56 7.09 -22.29
C ALA A 121 -22.50 8.10 -21.59
N LEU A 122 -22.05 8.72 -20.49
CA LEU A 122 -22.80 9.69 -19.70
C LEU A 122 -23.45 10.84 -20.48
N PRO A 123 -22.78 11.52 -21.45
CA PRO A 123 -23.42 12.61 -22.19
C PRO A 123 -24.62 12.15 -23.00
N PHE A 124 -24.57 10.95 -23.60
CA PHE A 124 -25.70 10.41 -24.36
C PHE A 124 -26.89 10.06 -23.45
N LEU A 125 -26.59 9.53 -22.25
CA LEU A 125 -27.61 9.25 -21.25
C LEU A 125 -28.30 10.55 -20.78
N HIS A 126 -27.54 11.60 -20.50
CA HIS A 126 -28.11 12.89 -20.11
C HIS A 126 -28.89 13.57 -21.24
N GLU A 127 -28.44 13.46 -22.50
CA GLU A 127 -29.20 13.93 -23.67
C GLU A 127 -30.55 13.20 -23.75
N ALA A 128 -30.56 11.87 -23.55
CA ALA A 128 -31.78 11.07 -23.54
C ALA A 128 -32.72 11.43 -22.36
N GLU A 129 -32.21 11.57 -21.14
CA GLU A 129 -33.00 11.98 -19.96
C GLU A 129 -33.60 13.38 -20.17
N SER A 130 -32.83 14.31 -20.72
CA SER A 130 -33.33 15.65 -21.04
C SER A 130 -34.40 15.62 -22.13
N ALA A 131 -34.26 14.76 -23.15
CA ALA A 131 -35.26 14.59 -24.19
C ALA A 131 -36.57 14.01 -23.62
N CYS A 132 -36.50 12.99 -22.77
CA CYS A 132 -37.67 12.43 -22.07
C CYS A 132 -38.40 13.48 -21.21
N ASN A 133 -37.65 14.28 -20.45
CA ASN A 133 -38.21 15.34 -19.62
C ASN A 133 -38.83 16.51 -20.42
N SER A 134 -38.47 16.65 -21.69
CA SER A 134 -39.06 17.67 -22.58
C SER A 134 -40.45 17.29 -23.11
N ILE A 135 -40.85 16.02 -23.00
CA ILE A 135 -42.13 15.52 -23.50
C ILE A 135 -43.28 16.09 -22.66
N THR A 136 -44.20 16.81 -23.29
CA THR A 136 -45.36 17.39 -22.60
C THR A 136 -46.64 16.57 -22.82
N LYS A 137 -47.61 16.71 -21.91
CA LYS A 137 -48.94 16.08 -22.03
C LYS A 137 -49.68 16.49 -23.30
N LYS A 138 -49.37 17.68 -23.85
CA LYS A 138 -49.96 18.18 -25.09
C LYS A 138 -49.53 17.34 -26.28
N ASP A 139 -48.25 17.02 -26.37
CA ASP A 139 -47.67 16.24 -27.48
C ASP A 139 -48.27 14.83 -27.55
N ILE A 140 -48.48 14.19 -26.39
CA ILE A 140 -49.14 12.87 -26.30
C ILE A 140 -50.60 12.95 -26.75
N THR A 141 -51.29 14.05 -26.41
CA THR A 141 -52.69 14.24 -26.81
C THR A 141 -52.82 14.43 -28.33
N GLU A 142 -51.86 15.10 -28.96
CA GLU A 142 -51.80 15.26 -30.42
C GLU A 142 -51.58 13.91 -31.13
N ILE A 143 -50.69 13.06 -30.62
CA ILE A 143 -50.48 11.71 -31.15
C ILE A 143 -51.73 10.84 -30.94
N LYS A 144 -52.37 10.93 -29.77
CA LYS A 144 -53.59 10.17 -29.43
C LYS A 144 -54.78 10.49 -30.33
N THR A 145 -54.90 11.74 -30.77
CA THR A 145 -56.00 12.21 -31.64
C THR A 145 -55.73 11.98 -33.13
N ASN A 146 -54.50 11.60 -33.50
CA ASN A 146 -54.15 11.26 -34.86
C ASN A 146 -54.70 9.87 -35.25
N ASN A 147 -55.74 9.85 -36.08
CA ASN A 147 -56.38 8.62 -36.53
C ASN A 147 -55.49 7.76 -37.46
N LYS A 148 -54.44 8.34 -38.07
CA LYS A 148 -53.49 7.64 -38.94
C LYS A 148 -52.06 8.15 -38.69
N PRO A 149 -51.36 7.63 -37.67
CA PRO A 149 -49.98 8.01 -37.41
C PRO A 149 -49.07 7.59 -38.57
N VAL A 150 -48.03 8.39 -38.81
CA VAL A 150 -46.99 8.10 -39.80
C VAL A 150 -46.22 6.86 -39.37
N ASP A 151 -45.74 6.04 -40.32
CA ASP A 151 -45.07 4.77 -40.00
C ASP A 151 -43.85 4.95 -39.08
N ILE A 152 -43.12 6.07 -39.19
CA ILE A 152 -42.05 6.45 -38.26
C ILE A 152 -42.55 6.41 -36.81
N ILE A 153 -43.68 7.06 -36.53
CA ILE A 153 -44.27 7.14 -35.19
C ILE A 153 -44.63 5.73 -34.69
N LYS A 154 -45.21 4.89 -35.54
CA LYS A 154 -45.56 3.50 -35.16
C LYS A 154 -44.33 2.70 -34.74
N LEU A 155 -43.26 2.76 -35.52
CA LEU A 155 -42.00 2.07 -35.23
C LEU A 155 -41.32 2.58 -33.95
N THR A 156 -41.47 3.88 -33.61
CA THR A 156 -40.96 4.41 -32.33
C THR A 156 -41.66 3.79 -31.13
N PHE A 157 -42.98 3.53 -31.24
CA PHE A 157 -43.75 2.91 -30.16
C PHE A 157 -43.48 1.41 -30.04
N ASP A 158 -43.16 0.74 -31.14
CA ASP A 158 -42.71 -0.66 -31.10
C ASP A 158 -41.37 -0.78 -30.35
N GLY A 159 -40.41 0.12 -30.64
CA GLY A 159 -39.16 0.20 -29.88
C GLY A 159 -39.37 0.50 -28.40
N LEU A 160 -40.30 1.40 -28.06
CA LEU A 160 -40.67 1.71 -26.68
C LEU A 160 -41.30 0.50 -25.95
N GLN A 161 -42.12 -0.29 -26.64
CA GLN A 161 -42.71 -1.50 -26.08
C GLN A 161 -41.66 -2.57 -25.80
N ILE A 162 -40.71 -2.74 -26.71
CA ILE A 162 -39.58 -3.68 -26.52
C ILE A 162 -38.75 -3.24 -25.29
N LEU A 163 -38.43 -1.95 -25.17
CA LEU A 163 -37.71 -1.42 -24.00
C LEU A 163 -38.45 -1.63 -22.68
N GLN A 164 -39.79 -1.47 -22.67
CA GLN A 164 -40.63 -1.70 -21.50
C GLN A 164 -41.00 -3.18 -21.29
N SER A 165 -40.42 -4.12 -22.05
CA SER A 165 -40.76 -5.56 -22.02
C SER A 165 -42.26 -5.84 -22.15
N LYS A 166 -42.97 -5.01 -22.93
CA LYS A 166 -44.40 -5.15 -23.22
C LYS A 166 -44.62 -6.08 -24.42
N PRO A 167 -45.81 -6.72 -24.52
CA PRO A 167 -46.09 -7.62 -25.64
C PRO A 167 -46.06 -6.88 -26.98
N VAL A 168 -45.35 -7.46 -27.94
CA VAL A 168 -45.30 -7.05 -29.36
C VAL A 168 -45.80 -8.19 -30.25
N ILE A 169 -46.28 -7.86 -31.45
CA ILE A 169 -46.73 -8.86 -32.40
C ILE A 169 -45.51 -9.69 -32.87
N SER A 170 -45.73 -10.98 -33.13
CA SER A 170 -44.71 -11.85 -33.73
C SER A 170 -44.18 -11.26 -35.04
N VAL A 171 -42.86 -11.30 -35.25
CA VAL A 171 -42.19 -10.74 -36.43
C VAL A 171 -42.81 -11.26 -37.72
N LYS A 172 -43.38 -10.34 -38.51
CA LYS A 172 -43.92 -10.57 -39.84
C LYS A 172 -43.37 -9.50 -40.78
N VAL A 173 -43.13 -9.87 -42.03
CA VAL A 173 -42.67 -8.95 -43.07
C VAL A 173 -43.86 -8.21 -43.64
N ASP A 174 -43.78 -6.89 -43.72
CA ASP A 174 -44.79 -6.01 -44.33
C ASP A 174 -44.11 -4.90 -45.14
N ASP A 175 -44.76 -4.44 -46.20
CA ASP A 175 -44.22 -3.38 -47.04
C ASP A 175 -44.58 -2.01 -46.46
N LYS A 176 -43.59 -1.31 -45.89
CA LYS A 176 -43.77 -0.02 -45.23
C LYS A 176 -43.24 1.13 -46.07
N LEU A 177 -43.84 2.32 -45.91
CA LEU A 177 -43.39 3.54 -46.58
C LEU A 177 -42.54 4.36 -45.60
N ILE A 178 -41.24 4.10 -45.60
CA ILE A 178 -40.27 4.82 -44.76
C ILE A 178 -39.59 5.87 -45.65
N ASN A 179 -39.66 7.15 -45.28
CA ASN A 179 -39.00 8.24 -46.03
C ASN A 179 -39.29 8.27 -47.54
N LYS A 180 -40.54 7.97 -47.94
CA LYS A 180 -41.02 7.92 -49.35
C LYS A 180 -40.43 6.79 -50.21
N VAL A 181 -39.80 5.79 -49.61
CA VAL A 181 -39.34 4.57 -50.26
C VAL A 181 -40.13 3.39 -49.72
N THR A 182 -40.59 2.50 -50.61
CA THR A 182 -41.24 1.24 -50.21
C THR A 182 -40.15 0.23 -49.86
N ALA A 183 -40.08 -0.15 -48.59
CA ALA A 183 -39.15 -1.15 -48.09
C ALA A 183 -39.92 -2.22 -47.32
N SER A 184 -39.57 -3.48 -47.55
CA SER A 184 -40.09 -4.59 -46.75
C SER A 184 -39.43 -4.54 -45.37
N PHE A 185 -40.23 -4.33 -44.32
CA PHE A 185 -39.76 -4.15 -42.95
C PHE A 185 -40.65 -4.93 -41.97
N ILE A 186 -40.35 -4.83 -40.66
CA ILE A 186 -41.13 -5.49 -39.62
C ILE A 186 -42.51 -4.83 -39.54
N MET A 187 -43.54 -5.66 -39.48
CA MET A 187 -44.93 -5.24 -39.27
C MET A 187 -45.06 -4.51 -37.92
N ASP A 188 -45.75 -3.37 -37.90
CA ASP A 188 -45.92 -2.58 -36.68
C ASP A 188 -46.90 -3.23 -35.69
N SER A 189 -46.68 -3.00 -34.39
CA SER A 189 -47.56 -3.48 -33.30
C SER A 189 -48.53 -2.40 -32.80
N TYR A 190 -48.63 -1.28 -33.53
CA TYR A 190 -49.28 -0.05 -33.07
C TYR A 190 -50.78 -0.23 -32.80
N GLU A 191 -51.53 -0.85 -33.70
CA GLU A 191 -52.98 -0.97 -33.57
C GLU A 191 -53.40 -1.92 -32.43
N GLU A 192 -52.62 -2.97 -32.19
CA GLU A 192 -52.97 -4.04 -31.26
C GLU A 192 -52.58 -3.71 -29.81
N PHE A 193 -51.39 -3.11 -29.63
CA PHE A 193 -50.79 -2.86 -28.32
C PHE A 193 -50.56 -1.36 -28.05
N SER A 194 -49.89 -0.62 -28.94
CA SER A 194 -49.44 0.75 -28.63
C SER A 194 -50.59 1.74 -28.50
N LYS A 195 -51.64 1.57 -29.30
CA LYS A 195 -52.85 2.41 -29.24
C LYS A 195 -53.59 2.27 -27.90
N LYS A 196 -53.61 1.07 -27.31
CA LYS A 196 -54.23 0.84 -25.98
C LYS A 196 -53.37 1.44 -24.88
N ASP A 197 -52.05 1.30 -24.98
CA ASP A 197 -51.09 1.84 -24.02
C ASP A 197 -51.13 3.38 -24.00
N LEU A 198 -51.22 4.02 -25.18
CA LEU A 198 -51.40 5.47 -25.33
C LEU A 198 -52.74 6.00 -24.79
N GLN A 199 -53.73 5.14 -24.60
CA GLN A 199 -55.01 5.54 -24.02
C GLN A 199 -54.96 5.62 -22.49
N ASP A 200 -53.97 4.99 -21.85
CA ASP A 200 -53.78 5.05 -20.41
C ASP A 200 -53.46 6.48 -19.94
N MET A 201 -54.12 6.91 -18.86
CA MET A 201 -53.91 8.23 -18.27
C MET A 201 -52.52 8.35 -17.62
N ASN A 202 -51.92 7.22 -17.24
CA ASN A 202 -50.60 7.16 -16.62
C ASN A 202 -49.46 6.92 -17.61
N PHE A 203 -49.73 6.83 -18.90
CA PHE A 203 -48.73 6.53 -19.94
C PHE A 203 -47.46 7.39 -19.85
N LEU A 204 -47.61 8.72 -19.74
CA LEU A 204 -46.47 9.64 -19.60
C LEU A 204 -45.67 9.38 -18.32
N ASN A 205 -46.36 9.13 -17.21
CA ASN A 205 -45.69 8.85 -15.93
C ASN A 205 -44.93 7.53 -16.00
N ASN A 206 -45.47 6.50 -16.68
CA ASN A 206 -44.80 5.22 -16.87
C ASN A 206 -43.51 5.35 -17.71
N ILE A 207 -43.50 6.23 -18.73
CA ILE A 207 -42.29 6.52 -19.51
C ILE A 207 -41.23 7.24 -18.66
N LEU A 208 -41.66 8.25 -17.89
CA LEU A 208 -40.74 9.01 -17.03
C LEU A 208 -40.19 8.13 -15.89
N ASP A 209 -41.01 7.24 -15.33
CA ASP A 209 -40.61 6.29 -14.30
C ASP A 209 -39.63 5.25 -14.85
N PHE A 210 -39.89 4.72 -16.06
CA PHE A 210 -38.95 3.83 -16.75
C PHE A 210 -37.58 4.51 -16.97
N ALA A 211 -37.58 5.75 -17.47
CA ALA A 211 -36.36 6.51 -17.72
C ALA A 211 -35.58 6.82 -16.42
N ALA A 212 -36.27 7.01 -15.29
CA ALA A 212 -35.65 7.33 -14.02
C ALA A 212 -35.15 6.08 -13.25
N ASN A 213 -35.93 4.99 -13.26
CA ASN A 213 -35.79 3.89 -12.30
C ASN A 213 -35.57 2.51 -12.93
N GLU A 214 -35.86 2.32 -14.22
CA GLU A 214 -35.85 0.99 -14.86
C GLU A 214 -34.85 0.87 -16.02
N LYS A 215 -34.03 1.90 -16.28
CA LYS A 215 -33.02 1.89 -17.36
C LYS A 215 -31.98 0.76 -17.22
N ASP A 216 -31.68 0.33 -16.00
CA ASP A 216 -30.73 -0.74 -15.71
C ASP A 216 -31.30 -2.14 -16.02
N ASN A 217 -32.60 -2.25 -16.30
CA ASN A 217 -33.25 -3.52 -16.64
C ASN A 217 -33.11 -3.90 -18.12
N ILE A 218 -32.51 -3.04 -18.95
CA ILE A 218 -32.27 -3.31 -20.37
C ILE A 218 -31.16 -4.36 -20.48
N ASN A 219 -31.49 -5.52 -21.03
CA ASN A 219 -30.55 -6.64 -21.22
C ASN A 219 -29.99 -6.68 -22.66
N ASP A 220 -28.98 -7.51 -22.89
CA ASP A 220 -28.36 -7.65 -24.22
C ASP A 220 -29.35 -8.15 -25.27
N GLU A 221 -30.24 -9.09 -24.90
CA GLU A 221 -31.28 -9.64 -25.79
C GLU A 221 -32.28 -8.56 -26.27
N THR A 222 -32.67 -7.61 -25.40
CA THR A 222 -33.52 -6.48 -25.79
C THR A 222 -32.79 -5.52 -26.71
N CYS A 223 -31.47 -5.34 -26.53
CA CYS A 223 -30.64 -4.53 -27.43
C CYS A 223 -30.53 -5.18 -28.82
N GLU A 224 -30.31 -6.50 -28.89
CA GLU A 224 -30.33 -7.27 -30.13
C GLU A 224 -31.70 -7.19 -30.83
N LEU A 225 -32.79 -7.29 -30.06
CA LEU A 225 -34.15 -7.18 -30.61
C LEU A 225 -34.47 -5.77 -31.15
N LEU A 226 -33.83 -4.73 -30.59
CA LEU A 226 -33.95 -3.34 -31.04
C LEU A 226 -33.05 -2.99 -32.22
N GLU A 227 -31.96 -3.73 -32.43
CA GLU A 227 -30.97 -3.47 -33.47
C GLU A 227 -31.59 -3.27 -34.88
N PRO A 228 -32.58 -4.08 -35.33
CA PRO A 228 -33.22 -3.89 -36.62
C PRO A 228 -33.95 -2.54 -36.78
N TYR A 229 -34.44 -1.95 -35.69
CA TYR A 229 -35.14 -0.65 -35.69
C TYR A 229 -34.18 0.54 -35.65
N LEU A 230 -32.98 0.33 -35.09
CA LEU A 230 -31.95 1.37 -34.88
C LEU A 230 -30.86 1.38 -35.95
N ARG A 231 -30.79 0.34 -36.79
CA ARG A 231 -29.78 0.21 -37.85
C ARG A 231 -29.92 1.30 -38.90
N PHE A 232 -28.86 2.08 -39.07
CA PHE A 232 -28.75 3.11 -40.10
C PHE A 232 -27.83 2.67 -41.25
N ASP A 233 -28.24 2.97 -42.47
CA ASP A 233 -27.43 2.86 -43.69
C ASP A 233 -27.58 4.17 -44.50
N GLU A 234 -26.56 4.58 -45.25
CA GLU A 234 -26.64 5.76 -46.12
C GLU A 234 -27.53 5.50 -47.35
N ASP A 235 -27.63 4.24 -47.78
CA ASP A 235 -28.51 3.81 -48.87
C ASP A 235 -29.96 3.72 -48.38
N VAL A 236 -30.85 4.56 -48.91
CA VAL A 236 -32.28 4.61 -48.50
C VAL A 236 -33.00 3.26 -48.68
N ALA A 237 -32.54 2.38 -49.57
CA ALA A 237 -33.10 1.04 -49.75
C ALA A 237 -32.62 0.03 -48.68
N LYS A 238 -31.49 0.32 -48.03
CA LYS A 238 -30.90 -0.47 -46.93
C LYS A 238 -31.06 0.19 -45.57
N ASN A 239 -31.43 1.47 -45.56
CA ASN A 239 -31.74 2.23 -44.36
C ASN A 239 -33.13 1.85 -43.87
N TRP A 240 -33.16 0.96 -42.88
CA TRP A 240 -34.40 0.49 -42.30
C TRP A 240 -34.80 1.29 -41.05
N SER A 241 -33.92 2.20 -40.58
CA SER A 241 -34.24 3.13 -39.50
C SER A 241 -34.78 4.47 -40.02
N PRO A 242 -35.82 5.03 -39.37
CA PRO A 242 -36.36 6.34 -39.72
C PRO A 242 -35.51 7.51 -39.19
N TRP A 243 -34.41 7.25 -38.49
CA TRP A 243 -33.60 8.26 -37.80
C TRP A 243 -32.27 8.53 -38.53
N PRO A 244 -31.83 9.80 -38.63
CA PRO A 244 -30.49 10.10 -39.12
C PRO A 244 -29.44 9.70 -38.08
N PHE A 245 -28.43 8.94 -38.48
CA PHE A 245 -27.34 8.54 -37.59
C PHE A 245 -26.49 9.75 -37.21
N LYS A 246 -26.52 10.14 -35.93
CA LYS A 246 -25.40 10.90 -35.34
C LYS A 246 -24.30 9.89 -35.08
N ALA A 247 -23.20 9.99 -35.84
CA ALA A 247 -22.07 9.10 -35.67
C ALA A 247 -21.62 9.03 -34.20
N ARG A 248 -21.56 7.81 -33.64
CA ARG A 248 -20.74 7.56 -32.46
C ARG A 248 -19.33 8.05 -32.83
N PRO A 249 -18.73 9.01 -32.11
CA PRO A 249 -17.36 9.40 -32.41
C PRO A 249 -16.52 8.12 -32.36
N SER A 250 -15.91 7.80 -33.50
CA SER A 250 -15.14 6.57 -33.69
C SER A 250 -14.15 6.43 -32.54
N SER A 251 -14.16 5.28 -31.88
CA SER A 251 -13.15 4.89 -30.92
C SER A 251 -11.78 4.93 -31.59
N SER A 252 -11.04 6.01 -31.33
CA SER A 252 -9.58 6.08 -31.43
C SER A 252 -9.04 6.19 -30.01
#